data_AF-A0AAW1JEM0-F1
#
_entry.id   AF-A0AAW1JEM0-F1
#
_cell.length_a   1.000
_cell.length_b   1.000
_cell.length_c   1.000
_cell.angle_alpha   90.00
_cell.angle_beta   90.00
_cell.angle_gamma   90.00
#
_symmetry.space_group_name_H-M   'P 1'
#
loop_
_entity.id
_entity.type
_entity.pdbx_description
1 polymer ?
#
loop_
_entity_poly.entity_id
_entity_poly.type
_entity_poly.pdbx_seq_one_letter_code
_entity_poly.pdbx_strand_id
1 'polypeptide(L)'
;MTATKIIKDKFPKLFQGTGKLKSNEPHLFIDPTVVPVAQKHRRLPFRIRDKVEEELKKLEQNDIIERETTPISTVSPIVVVPKPINGRAIRVVKLEIKTC
;
A
#
# COMPACT_ATOMS: atom_id res chain seq x y z
N MET A 1 26.33 -22.40 -17.48
CA MET A 1 25.56 -21.20 -17.09
C MET A 1 24.13 -21.62 -16.82
N THR A 2 23.56 -21.29 -15.65
CA THR A 2 22.22 -21.73 -15.25
C THR A 2 21.14 -20.92 -16.00
N ALA A 3 20.10 -21.58 -16.51
CA ALA A 3 19.04 -20.98 -17.33
C ALA A 3 18.35 -19.76 -16.69
N THR A 4 18.32 -19.70 -15.36
CA THR A 4 17.77 -18.57 -14.58
C THR A 4 18.54 -17.26 -14.76
N LYS A 5 19.85 -17.32 -15.04
CA LYS A 5 20.68 -16.13 -15.26
C LYS A 5 20.36 -15.50 -16.61
N ILE A 6 20.23 -16.34 -17.64
CA ILE A 6 19.88 -15.93 -19.02
C ILE A 6 18.55 -15.19 -19.06
N ILE A 7 17.54 -15.67 -18.32
CA ILE A 7 16.21 -15.04 -18.31
C ILE A 7 16.23 -13.67 -17.62
N LYS A 8 16.96 -13.53 -16.50
CA LYS A 8 17.10 -12.25 -15.79
C LYS A 8 17.84 -11.21 -16.63
N ASP A 9 18.90 -11.63 -17.32
CA ASP A 9 19.71 -10.76 -18.17
C ASP A 9 18.93 -10.35 -19.44
N LYS A 10 18.08 -11.23 -19.96
CA LYS A 10 17.25 -10.97 -21.14
C LYS A 10 16.05 -10.07 -20.84
N PHE A 11 15.48 -10.15 -19.64
CA PHE A 11 14.29 -9.38 -19.25
C PHE A 11 14.49 -8.61 -17.94
N PRO A 12 15.49 -7.73 -17.83
CA PRO A 12 15.84 -7.08 -16.56
C PRO A 12 14.68 -6.25 -16.00
N LYS A 13 13.88 -5.64 -16.88
CA LYS A 13 12.70 -4.83 -16.51
C LYS A 13 11.60 -5.62 -15.79
N LEU A 14 11.50 -6.93 -16.00
CA LEU A 14 10.48 -7.76 -15.34
C LEU A 14 10.84 -8.14 -13.91
N PHE A 15 12.11 -7.96 -13.51
CA PHE A 15 12.63 -8.35 -12.20
C PHE A 15 13.07 -7.16 -11.34
N GLN A 16 12.71 -5.94 -11.73
CA GLN A 16 13.08 -4.70 -11.05
C GLN A 16 11.83 -3.93 -10.61
N GLY A 17 11.83 -3.51 -9.34
CA GLY A 17 10.80 -2.65 -8.78
C GLY A 17 9.40 -3.28 -8.72
N THR A 18 8.41 -2.42 -8.54
CA THR A 18 6.98 -2.76 -8.56
C THR A 18 6.42 -2.40 -9.93
N GLY A 19 5.70 -3.33 -10.58
CA GLY A 19 5.07 -3.06 -11.87
C GLY A 19 3.80 -2.19 -11.73
N LYS A 20 3.50 -1.38 -12.74
CA LYS A 20 2.26 -0.57 -12.84
C LYS A 20 1.42 -1.06 -14.01
N LEU A 21 0.18 -1.47 -13.74
CA LEU A 21 -0.78 -1.85 -14.80
C LEU A 21 -1.28 -0.56 -15.47
N LYS A 22 -1.12 -0.46 -16.80
CA LYS A 22 -1.47 0.75 -17.57
C LYS A 22 -2.84 0.69 -18.24
N SER A 23 -3.42 -0.50 -18.39
CA SER A 23 -4.52 -0.71 -19.32
C SER A 23 -5.89 -0.44 -18.72
N ASN A 24 -6.11 -0.80 -17.44
CA ASN A 24 -7.43 -0.72 -16.81
C ASN A 24 -7.28 -0.22 -15.36
N GLU A 25 -8.10 0.77 -15.00
CA GLU A 25 -8.30 1.14 -13.61
C GLU A 25 -9.19 0.09 -12.92
N PRO A 26 -8.88 -0.30 -11.67
CA PRO A 26 -9.74 -1.21 -10.92
C PRO A 26 -11.05 -0.51 -10.59
N HIS A 27 -12.17 -1.03 -11.08
CA HIS A 27 -13.49 -0.56 -10.69
C HIS A 27 -13.95 -1.29 -9.42
N LEU A 28 -14.17 -0.53 -8.34
CA LEU A 28 -14.74 -1.04 -7.10
C LEU A 28 -16.26 -0.89 -7.16
N PHE A 29 -16.97 -2.02 -7.22
CA PHE A 29 -18.43 -2.01 -7.11
C PHE A 29 -18.85 -1.75 -5.66
N ILE A 30 -19.60 -0.67 -5.45
CA ILE A 30 -20.13 -0.27 -4.15
C ILE A 30 -21.64 -0.34 -4.21
N ASP A 31 -22.25 -0.93 -3.19
CA ASP A 31 -23.70 -0.91 -3.03
C ASP A 31 -24.14 0.51 -2.61
N PRO A 32 -24.95 1.21 -3.43
CA PRO A 32 -25.36 2.59 -3.16
C PRO A 32 -26.30 2.71 -1.96
N THR A 33 -26.85 1.60 -1.45
CA THR A 33 -27.70 1.60 -0.26
C THR A 33 -26.89 1.62 1.04
N VAL A 34 -25.58 1.35 0.96
CA VAL A 34 -24.70 1.31 2.13
C VAL A 34 -24.24 2.71 2.51
N VAL A 35 -24.45 3.08 3.77
CA VAL A 35 -23.98 4.37 4.30
C VAL A 35 -22.46 4.34 4.46
N PRO A 36 -21.73 5.33 3.92
CA PRO A 36 -20.27 5.42 4.08
C PRO A 36 -19.92 5.67 5.56
N VAL A 37 -18.86 5.01 6.05
CA VAL A 37 -18.44 5.11 7.45
C VAL A 37 -17.00 5.63 7.53
N ALA A 38 -16.84 6.76 8.21
CA ALA A 38 -15.54 7.26 8.62
C ALA A 38 -15.13 6.66 9.98
N GLN A 39 -14.27 5.66 9.96
CA GLN A 39 -13.77 5.05 11.18
C GLN A 39 -12.59 5.85 11.77
N LYS A 40 -12.61 6.05 13.10
CA LYS A 40 -11.53 6.75 13.80
C LYS A 40 -10.20 5.97 13.70
N HIS A 41 -9.12 6.69 13.46
CA HIS A 41 -7.74 6.16 13.51
C HIS A 41 -7.44 5.49 14.87
N ARG A 42 -6.83 4.29 14.82
CA ARG A 42 -6.32 3.59 16.01
C ARG A 42 -4.97 4.14 16.43
N ARG A 43 -4.83 4.47 17.72
CA ARG A 43 -3.57 4.95 18.29
C ARG A 43 -2.43 3.96 18.07
N LEU A 44 -1.34 4.44 17.49
CA LEU A 44 -0.11 3.66 17.30
C LEU A 44 0.79 3.77 18.55
N PRO A 45 1.32 2.64 19.07
CA PRO A 45 2.37 2.63 20.08
C PRO A 45 3.57 3.49 19.66
N PHE A 46 4.15 4.23 20.61
CA PHE A 46 5.20 5.21 20.32
C PHE A 46 6.39 4.61 19.56
N ARG A 47 6.87 3.44 19.99
CA ARG A 47 8.05 2.76 19.43
C ARG A 47 7.95 2.43 17.93
N ILE A 48 6.75 2.34 17.37
CA ILE A 48 6.55 1.94 15.97
C ILE A 48 6.20 3.10 15.05
N ARG A 49 5.98 4.31 15.59
CA ARG A 49 5.51 5.46 14.79
C ARG A 49 6.49 5.82 13.68
N ASP A 50 7.76 5.98 14.02
CA ASP A 50 8.82 6.36 13.06
C ASP A 50 8.92 5.34 11.91
N LYS A 51 8.80 4.05 12.24
CA LYS A 51 8.82 2.97 11.24
C LYS A 51 7.60 3.00 10.33
N VAL A 52 6.41 3.27 10.90
CA VAL A 52 5.18 3.39 10.10
C VAL A 52 5.29 4.58 9.17
N GLU A 53 5.80 5.72 9.63
CA GLU A 53 6.00 6.91 8.81
C GLU A 53 7.02 6.68 7.68
N GLU A 54 8.13 5.99 7.97
CA GLU A 54 9.11 5.60 6.96
C GLU A 54 8.49 4.73 5.86
N GLU A 55 7.67 3.73 6.24
CA GLU A 55 6.99 2.86 5.27
C GLU A 55 5.94 3.62 4.46
N LEU A 56 5.16 4.52 5.08
CA LEU A 56 4.21 5.36 4.35
C LEU A 56 4.91 6.26 3.34
N LYS A 57 6.04 6.87 3.71
CA LYS A 57 6.84 7.69 2.81
C LYS A 57 7.41 6.88 1.64
N LYS A 58 7.86 5.64 1.89
CA LYS A 58 8.30 4.73 0.81
C LYS A 58 7.16 4.40 -0.15
N LEU A 59 5.95 4.15 0.35
CA LEU A 59 4.79 3.87 -0.49
C LEU A 59 4.39 5.09 -1.34
N GLU A 60 4.46 6.29 -0.77
CA GLU A 60 4.22 7.56 -1.48
C GLU A 60 5.28 7.79 -2.57
N GLN A 61 6.58 7.59 -2.25
CA GLN A 61 7.69 7.72 -3.21
C GLN A 61 7.62 6.70 -4.36
N ASN A 62 7.07 5.52 -4.09
CA ASN A 62 6.88 4.46 -5.10
C ASN A 62 5.59 4.64 -5.92
N ASP A 63 4.86 5.74 -5.74
CA ASP A 63 3.61 6.04 -6.47
C ASP A 63 2.53 4.94 -6.26
N ILE A 64 2.49 4.37 -5.05
CA ILE A 64 1.51 3.34 -4.66
C ILE A 64 0.33 3.96 -3.91
N ILE A 65 0.60 5.00 -3.11
CA ILE A 65 -0.43 5.75 -2.37
C ILE A 65 -0.25 7.25 -2.64
N GLU A 66 -1.34 7.99 -2.49
CA GLU A 66 -1.37 9.44 -2.66
C GLU A 66 -1.98 10.10 -1.43
N ARG A 67 -1.62 11.36 -1.18
CA ARG A 67 -2.30 12.18 -0.18
C ARG A 67 -3.61 12.69 -0.74
N GLU A 68 -4.69 12.49 -0.01
CA GLU A 68 -5.97 13.11 -0.31
C GLU A 68 -6.09 14.44 0.45
N THR A 69 -6.43 15.52 -0.26
CA THR A 69 -6.64 16.86 0.33
C THR A 69 -8.11 17.18 0.53
N THR A 70 -9.00 16.41 -0.10
CA THR A 70 -10.44 16.57 0.00
C THR A 70 -11.02 15.77 1.18
N PRO A 71 -12.15 16.21 1.75
CA PRO A 71 -12.85 15.42 2.76
C PRO A 71 -13.37 14.10 2.16
N ILE A 72 -12.96 12.98 2.76
CA ILE A 72 -13.40 11.64 2.35
C ILE A 72 -14.57 11.17 3.23
N SER A 73 -15.59 10.58 2.61
CA SER A 73 -16.78 10.03 3.29
C SER A 73 -16.51 8.71 4.03
N THR A 74 -15.57 7.90 3.53
CA THR A 74 -15.24 6.57 4.07
C THR A 74 -13.78 6.47 4.44
N VAL A 75 -13.50 6.25 5.73
CA VAL A 75 -12.13 6.19 6.25
C VAL A 75 -11.92 4.88 6.97
N SER A 76 -10.74 4.30 6.79
CA SER A 76 -10.41 3.00 7.37
C SER A 76 -9.11 3.03 8.15
N PRO A 77 -9.09 2.55 9.41
CA PRO A 77 -7.92 2.70 10.25
C PRO A 77 -6.82 1.74 9.80
N ILE A 78 -5.60 2.26 9.80
CA ILE A 78 -4.39 1.48 9.54
C ILE A 78 -4.21 0.42 10.63
N VAL A 79 -3.86 -0.79 10.20
CA VAL A 79 -3.43 -1.88 11.09
C VAL A 79 -1.97 -2.21 10.78
N VAL A 80 -1.16 -2.19 11.83
CA VAL A 80 0.29 -2.40 11.79
C VAL A 80 0.62 -3.77 12.35
N VAL A 81 1.20 -4.63 11.52
CA VAL A 81 1.63 -5.98 11.91
C VAL A 81 3.15 -6.11 11.73
N PRO A 82 3.91 -6.50 12.77
CA PRO A 82 5.34 -6.76 12.63
C PRO A 82 5.59 -8.00 11.75
N LYS A 83 6.53 -7.91 10.81
CA LYS A 83 6.94 -9.07 10.00
C LYS A 83 7.99 -9.90 10.76
N PRO A 84 7.92 -11.25 10.73
CA PRO A 84 8.86 -12.11 11.46
C PRO A 84 10.30 -12.07 10.94
N ILE A 85 10.53 -11.66 9.69
CA ILE A 85 11.87 -11.53 9.11
C ILE A 85 12.47 -10.16 9.51
N ASN A 86 13.55 -10.20 10.29
CA ASN A 86 14.43 -9.11 10.72
C ASN A 86 13.82 -8.01 11.61
N GLY A 87 12.61 -8.19 12.15
CA GLY A 87 12.03 -7.36 13.23
C GLY A 87 11.85 -5.85 12.95
N ARG A 88 12.16 -5.41 11.72
CA ARG A 88 12.18 -3.99 11.32
C ARG A 88 11.09 -3.66 10.31
N ALA A 89 10.66 -4.61 9.49
CA ALA A 89 9.62 -4.39 8.50
C ALA A 89 8.21 -4.49 9.12
N ILE A 90 7.39 -3.49 8.85
CA ILE A 90 5.98 -3.42 9.25
C ILE A 90 5.11 -3.66 8.02
N ARG A 91 4.05 -4.44 8.16
CA ARG A 91 2.98 -4.53 7.17
C ARG A 91 1.88 -3.55 7.54
N VAL A 92 1.56 -2.66 6.61
CA VAL A 92 0.38 -1.81 6.63
C VAL A 92 -0.71 -2.53 5.87
N VAL A 93 -1.75 -2.99 6.58
CA VAL A 93 -2.78 -3.88 5.99
C VAL A 93 -4.01 -3.10 5.51
N LYS A 94 -4.09 -1.79 5.80
CA LYS A 94 -5.14 -0.94 5.24
C LYS A 94 -4.70 0.52 5.15
N LEU A 95 -4.54 1.00 3.92
CA LEU A 95 -4.76 2.39 3.55
C LEU A 95 -5.89 2.39 2.52
N GLU A 96 -6.70 3.43 2.55
CA GLU A 96 -7.93 3.58 1.78
C GLU A 96 -7.73 3.31 0.29
N ILE A 97 -8.74 2.70 -0.32
CA ILE A 97 -8.86 2.65 -1.77
C ILE A 97 -9.76 3.83 -2.14
N LYS A 98 -9.28 4.74 -2.99
CA LYS A 98 -10.16 5.76 -3.58
C LYS A 98 -11.29 5.03 -4.30
N THR A 99 -12.51 5.24 -3.83
CA THR A 99 -13.70 4.86 -4.56
C THR A 99 -13.89 5.91 -5.64
N CYS A 100 -13.66 5.54 -6.90
CA CYS A 100 -13.96 6.38 -8.06
C CYS A 100 -15.46 6.70 -8.12
#